data_AF-M5BS25-F1
#
_entry.id   AF-M5BS25-F1
#
_cell.length_a   1.000
_cell.length_b   1.000
_cell.length_c   1.000
_cell.angle_alpha   90.00
_cell.angle_beta   90.00
_cell.angle_gamma   90.00
#
_symmetry.space_group_name_H-M   'P 1'
#
loop_
_entity.id
_entity.type
_entity.pdbx_description
1 polymer ?
#
loop_
_entity_poly.entity_id
_entity_poly.type
_entity_poly.pdbx_seq_one_letter_code
_entity_poly.pdbx_strand_id
1 'polypeptide(L)'
;MAETSFTFDSGQAQLFLNTVTHFLQAHPLESSIALVAASLGGYMLRRMVAPAYYPNIDGPSSKSVTFGHLFDIFSPESIPFHDELQDKYGSVCKVNGMFGMLNPVFTAKHMKSLVAVFNAIAQDMKRSMIQDIGSAPGKEIDMLKWCSATALELVGQAGLGHRFGVLEGVESPYSIAIKDFFPAITKVIPLQAFFPLFYNLRPTALQRKLAEWAPLSSIRRIKEIIDVQDKQAQMILEQKKNGLANGPVDIDDGKEPHDIMSILLKANMEADEKGRLPEDQLLGQMNTLIFAGHETTRLAVNFRFFIRYILTLLL
;
A
#
# COMPACT_ATOMS: atom_id res chain seq x y z
N MET A 1 -19.78 28.04 55.05
CA MET A 1 -19.56 26.81 54.27
C MET A 1 -20.91 26.11 54.19
N ALA A 2 -21.55 26.10 53.03
CA ALA A 2 -22.81 25.38 52.83
C ALA A 2 -22.52 24.20 51.89
N GLU A 3 -22.52 22.99 52.44
CA GLU A 3 -22.45 21.75 51.68
C GLU A 3 -23.84 21.50 51.07
N THR A 4 -23.95 21.63 49.76
CA THR A 4 -25.15 21.19 49.02
C THR A 4 -25.05 19.69 48.79
N SER A 5 -25.79 18.91 49.57
CA SER A 5 -26.01 17.49 49.33
C SER A 5 -26.91 17.29 48.10
N PHE A 6 -26.36 16.71 47.04
CA PHE A 6 -27.11 16.35 45.84
C PHE A 6 -27.89 15.06 46.11
N THR A 7 -29.20 15.15 46.34
CA THR A 7 -30.07 13.98 46.48
C THR A 7 -30.47 13.46 45.09
N PHE A 8 -29.99 12.27 44.73
CA PHE A 8 -30.33 11.61 43.47
C PHE A 8 -31.74 11.01 43.54
N ASP A 9 -32.67 11.54 42.75
CA ASP A 9 -34.04 11.03 42.64
C ASP A 9 -34.10 9.85 41.67
N SER A 10 -34.19 8.64 42.22
CA SER A 10 -34.27 7.40 41.46
C SER A 10 -35.51 7.30 40.57
N GLY A 11 -36.60 7.99 40.93
CA GLY A 11 -37.84 8.01 40.14
C GLY A 11 -37.66 8.76 38.83
N GLN A 12 -36.99 9.91 38.85
CA GLN A 12 -36.67 10.66 37.64
C GLN A 12 -35.69 9.93 36.72
N ALA A 13 -34.70 9.24 37.31
CA ALA A 13 -33.76 8.43 36.53
C ALA A 13 -34.45 7.27 35.80
N GLN A 14 -35.39 6.57 36.46
CA GLN A 14 -36.16 5.50 35.82
C GLN A 14 -37.12 6.01 34.75
N LEU A 15 -37.75 7.17 34.97
CA LEU A 15 -38.64 7.78 33.99
C LEU A 15 -37.88 8.23 32.74
N PHE A 16 -36.67 8.76 32.93
CA PHE A 16 -35.74 9.09 31.83
C PHE A 16 -35.31 7.83 31.07
N LEU A 17 -34.88 6.77 31.78
CA LEU A 17 -34.46 5.52 31.15
C LEU A 17 -35.59 4.87 30.35
N ASN A 18 -36.82 4.85 30.88
CA ASN A 18 -37.98 4.32 30.17
C ASN A 18 -38.32 5.14 28.91
N THR A 19 -38.20 6.46 28.99
CA THR A 19 -38.42 7.36 27.85
C THR A 19 -37.37 7.15 26.75
N VAL A 20 -36.10 7.04 27.12
CA VAL A 20 -35.01 6.73 26.19
C VAL A 20 -35.20 5.36 25.56
N THR A 21 -35.56 4.34 26.35
CA THR A 21 -35.76 2.97 25.84
C THR A 21 -36.92 2.91 24.85
N HIS A 22 -38.03 3.61 25.14
CA HIS A 22 -39.17 3.70 24.23
C HIS A 22 -38.81 4.46 22.93
N PHE A 23 -38.00 5.53 23.02
CA PHE A 23 -37.52 6.27 21.86
C PHE A 23 -36.58 5.41 20.98
N LEU A 24 -35.65 4.67 21.60
CA LEU A 24 -34.75 3.75 20.91
C LEU A 24 -35.50 2.63 20.19
N GLN A 25 -36.62 2.14 20.76
CA GLN A 25 -37.48 1.13 20.15
C GLN A 25 -38.34 1.69 19.02
N ALA A 26 -38.82 2.94 19.13
CA ALA A 26 -39.62 3.59 18.10
C ALA A 26 -38.80 4.00 16.88
N HIS A 27 -37.52 4.36 17.06
CA HIS A 27 -36.63 4.81 15.99
C HIS A 27 -35.26 4.10 16.03
N PRO A 28 -35.23 2.77 15.78
CA PRO A 28 -34.02 1.96 15.93
C PRO A 28 -32.91 2.34 14.93
N LEU A 29 -33.29 2.76 13.71
CA LEU A 29 -32.34 3.19 12.68
C LEU A 29 -31.72 4.55 13.00
N GLU A 30 -32.54 5.55 13.35
CA GLU A 30 -32.08 6.91 13.64
C GLU A 30 -31.19 6.95 14.89
N SER A 31 -31.55 6.16 15.91
CA SER A 31 -30.77 6.06 17.15
C SER A 31 -29.41 5.39 16.93
N SER A 32 -29.36 4.36 16.06
CA SER A 32 -28.12 3.70 15.67
C SER A 32 -27.22 4.64 14.88
N ILE A 33 -27.79 5.45 13.98
CA ILE A 33 -27.07 6.47 13.22
C ILE A 33 -26.49 7.53 14.17
N ALA A 34 -27.26 8.00 15.14
CA ALA A 34 -26.82 8.99 16.11
C ALA A 34 -25.66 8.48 17.00
N LEU A 35 -25.73 7.22 17.46
CA LEU A 35 -24.68 6.61 18.26
C LEU A 35 -23.37 6.45 17.47
N VAL A 36 -23.47 6.05 16.19
CA VAL A 36 -22.32 5.97 15.28
C VAL A 36 -21.71 7.35 15.05
N ALA A 37 -22.54 8.38 14.82
CA ALA A 37 -22.08 9.75 14.64
C ALA A 37 -21.36 10.29 15.89
N ALA A 38 -21.92 10.05 17.08
CA ALA A 38 -21.32 10.47 18.34
C ALA A 38 -19.98 9.76 18.62
N SER A 39 -19.91 8.45 18.34
CA SER A 39 -18.69 7.66 18.51
C SER A 39 -17.58 8.08 17.53
N LEU A 40 -17.96 8.37 16.27
CA LEU A 40 -17.05 8.89 15.25
C LEU A 40 -16.53 10.28 15.64
N GLY A 41 -17.40 11.15 16.14
CA GLY A 41 -17.03 12.47 16.67
C GLY A 41 -16.06 12.39 17.84
N GLY A 42 -16.30 11.49 18.80
CA GLY A 42 -15.40 11.26 19.94
C GLY A 42 -14.03 10.71 19.54
N TYR A 43 -13.99 9.78 18.57
CA TYR A 43 -12.74 9.26 18.02
C TYR A 43 -11.92 10.34 17.29
N MET A 44 -12.59 11.17 16.47
CA MET A 44 -11.95 12.31 15.80
C MET A 44 -11.38 13.31 16.80
N LEU A 45 -12.15 13.66 17.83
CA LEU A 45 -11.72 14.58 18.89
C LEU A 45 -10.50 14.05 19.65
N ARG A 46 -10.50 12.75 20.02
CA ARG A 46 -9.35 12.13 20.69
C ARG A 46 -8.09 12.16 19.83
N ARG A 47 -8.23 11.95 18.52
CA ARG A 47 -7.12 12.02 17.57
C ARG A 47 -6.57 13.43 17.44
N MET A 48 -7.42 14.45 17.54
CA MET A 48 -7.00 15.86 17.48
C MET A 48 -6.20 16.31 18.72
N VAL A 49 -6.39 15.65 19.86
CA VAL A 49 -5.81 16.08 21.15
C VAL A 49 -4.57 15.27 21.55
N ALA A 50 -4.15 14.25 20.79
CA ALA A 50 -2.96 13.44 21.11
C ALA A 50 -1.64 14.14 20.70
N PRO A 51 -0.61 14.18 21.56
CA PRO A 51 0.66 14.88 21.29
C PRO A 51 1.53 14.18 20.24
N ALA A 52 2.34 14.96 19.51
CA ALA A 52 3.17 14.50 18.39
C ALA A 52 4.57 14.00 18.81
N TYR A 53 5.04 12.93 18.17
CA TYR A 53 6.35 12.28 18.45
C TYR A 53 7.61 13.12 18.11
N TYR A 54 7.46 14.18 17.31
CA TYR A 54 8.55 15.12 16.97
C TYR A 54 8.02 16.54 17.14
N PRO A 55 8.07 17.10 18.36
CA PRO A 55 7.42 18.39 18.65
C PRO A 55 8.15 19.59 18.04
N ASN A 56 9.42 19.44 17.64
CA ASN A 56 10.27 20.55 17.20
C ASN A 56 10.41 20.67 15.67
N ILE A 57 9.70 19.84 14.89
CA ILE A 57 9.70 19.92 13.43
C ILE A 57 8.28 20.26 13.00
N ASP A 58 8.12 21.49 12.52
CA ASP A 58 6.85 21.97 12.04
C ASP A 58 6.50 21.34 10.69
N GLY A 59 5.22 21.24 10.42
CA GLY A 59 4.71 20.70 9.17
C GLY A 59 3.19 20.86 9.09
N PRO A 60 2.61 20.79 7.90
CA PRO A 60 1.18 21.00 7.73
C PRO A 60 0.36 19.94 8.47
N SER A 61 -0.75 20.37 9.07
CA SER A 61 -1.71 19.49 9.73
C SER A 61 -2.27 18.50 8.72
N SER A 62 -2.23 17.21 9.07
CA SER A 62 -2.67 16.13 8.17
C SER A 62 -4.16 16.28 7.81
N LYS A 63 -4.46 16.46 6.52
CA LYS A 63 -5.85 16.53 6.02
C LYS A 63 -6.51 15.15 5.97
N SER A 64 -5.73 14.07 5.82
CA SER A 64 -6.23 12.69 5.72
C SER A 64 -5.54 11.75 6.70
N VAL A 65 -6.37 10.99 7.42
CA VAL A 65 -5.94 10.00 8.41
C VAL A 65 -5.12 8.86 7.82
N THR A 66 -5.46 8.43 6.60
CA THR A 66 -4.91 7.24 5.94
C THR A 66 -3.86 7.58 4.89
N PHE A 67 -4.00 8.71 4.20
CA PHE A 67 -3.12 9.10 3.10
C PHE A 67 -2.25 10.31 3.41
N GLY A 68 -2.42 10.95 4.57
CA GLY A 68 -1.63 12.11 4.95
C GLY A 68 -1.74 13.23 3.90
N HIS A 69 -0.60 13.64 3.37
CA HIS A 69 -0.45 14.66 2.32
C HIS A 69 -0.13 14.06 0.95
N LEU A 70 -0.28 12.75 0.77
CA LEU A 70 0.13 12.04 -0.45
C LEU A 70 -0.51 12.65 -1.70
N PHE A 71 -1.82 12.93 -1.67
CA PHE A 71 -2.51 13.51 -2.82
C PHE A 71 -2.22 15.00 -3.01
N ASP A 72 -1.89 15.74 -1.93
CA ASP A 72 -1.42 17.13 -2.06
C ASP A 72 -0.02 17.20 -2.70
N ILE A 73 0.83 16.18 -2.49
CA ILE A 73 2.18 16.07 -3.06
C ILE A 73 2.15 15.63 -4.52
N PHE A 74 1.24 14.71 -4.88
CA PHE A 74 1.22 14.02 -6.17
C PHE A 74 0.05 14.42 -7.09
N SER A 75 -0.76 15.43 -6.72
CA SER A 75 -1.78 15.97 -7.62
C SER A 75 -1.14 16.67 -8.83
N PRO A 76 -1.86 16.76 -9.97
CA PRO A 76 -1.45 17.59 -11.10
C PRO A 76 -1.24 19.06 -10.72
N GLU A 77 -1.93 19.53 -9.67
CA GLU A 77 -1.84 20.89 -9.12
C GLU A 77 -1.02 20.96 -7.81
N SER A 78 0.02 20.14 -7.65
CA SER A 78 0.77 20.06 -6.38
C SER A 78 1.78 21.18 -6.13
N ILE A 79 2.18 21.93 -7.18
CA ILE A 79 3.21 23.00 -7.09
C ILE A 79 2.90 24.01 -5.97
N PRO A 80 1.68 24.57 -5.84
CA PRO A 80 1.36 25.51 -4.76
C PRO A 80 1.50 24.90 -3.36
N PHE A 81 1.26 23.59 -3.21
CA PHE A 81 1.46 22.89 -1.94
C PHE A 81 2.95 22.75 -1.61
N HIS A 82 3.79 22.43 -2.61
CA HIS A 82 5.25 22.38 -2.44
C HIS A 82 5.84 23.77 -2.13
N ASP A 83 5.34 24.81 -2.78
CA ASP A 83 5.74 26.19 -2.50
C ASP A 83 5.33 26.60 -1.06
N GLU A 84 4.11 26.26 -0.62
CA GLU A 84 3.68 26.50 0.77
C GLU A 84 4.57 25.76 1.78
N LEU A 85 4.98 24.51 1.49
CA LEU A 85 5.87 23.75 2.35
C LEU A 85 7.21 24.46 2.55
N GLN A 86 7.80 24.92 1.45
CA GLN A 86 9.09 25.59 1.43
C GLN A 86 9.03 26.98 2.08
N ASP A 87 8.00 27.76 1.78
CA ASP A 87 7.86 29.14 2.26
C ASP A 87 7.53 29.21 3.75
N LYS A 88 6.72 28.27 4.24
CA LYS A 88 6.18 28.31 5.61
C LYS A 88 6.99 27.52 6.62
N TYR A 89 7.60 26.41 6.20
CA TYR A 89 8.31 25.51 7.10
C TYR A 89 9.79 25.37 6.76
N GLY A 90 10.25 25.99 5.66
CA GLY A 90 11.65 26.02 5.27
C GLY A 90 12.14 24.71 4.64
N SER A 91 13.45 24.51 4.64
CA SER A 91 14.11 23.38 3.98
C SER A 91 13.84 22.01 4.62
N VAL A 92 13.31 21.97 5.84
CA VAL A 92 12.97 20.74 6.55
C VAL A 92 11.59 20.90 7.18
N CYS A 93 10.62 20.15 6.67
CA CYS A 93 9.27 20.12 7.20
C CYS A 93 8.76 18.69 7.34
N LYS A 94 7.87 18.48 8.30
CA LYS A 94 7.23 17.18 8.49
C LYS A 94 6.04 17.04 7.56
N VAL A 95 6.12 16.10 6.62
CA VAL A 95 4.98 15.66 5.83
C VAL A 95 4.54 14.27 6.26
N ASN A 96 3.25 14.10 6.52
CA ASN A 96 2.69 12.81 6.87
C ASN A 96 2.43 12.03 5.57
N GLY A 97 3.08 10.87 5.41
CA GLY A 97 2.88 9.96 4.30
C GLY A 97 2.28 8.62 4.72
N MET A 98 1.98 7.77 3.74
CA MET A 98 1.37 6.44 3.92
C MET A 98 2.29 5.40 4.60
N PHE A 99 3.56 5.74 4.88
CA PHE A 99 4.65 4.80 5.14
C PHE A 99 5.36 5.00 6.49
N GLY A 100 4.70 5.59 7.50
CA GLY A 100 5.33 5.89 8.80
C GLY A 100 6.09 4.73 9.46
N MET A 101 5.70 3.48 9.20
CA MET A 101 6.39 2.26 9.68
C MET A 101 7.36 1.59 8.69
N LEU A 102 7.42 2.01 7.43
CA LEU A 102 8.38 1.48 6.44
C LEU A 102 9.70 2.25 6.41
N ASN A 103 9.79 3.43 7.02
CA ASN A 103 11.02 4.23 7.08
C ASN A 103 12.25 3.47 7.60
N PRO A 104 12.16 2.59 8.63
CA PRO A 104 13.31 1.79 9.10
C PRO A 104 13.80 0.78 8.05
N VAL A 105 12.96 0.44 7.08
CA VAL A 105 13.28 -0.57 6.06
C VAL A 105 14.13 0.04 4.94
N PHE A 106 13.85 1.27 4.50
CA PHE A 106 14.59 1.92 3.41
C PHE A 106 15.89 2.61 3.85
N THR A 107 16.60 2.04 4.84
CA THR A 107 17.88 2.59 5.31
C THR A 107 19.04 2.21 4.40
N ALA A 108 20.09 3.03 4.33
CA ALA A 108 21.28 2.75 3.53
C ALA A 108 21.95 1.40 3.92
N LYS A 109 21.92 1.03 5.21
CA LYS A 109 22.43 -0.26 5.70
C LYS A 109 21.66 -1.42 5.07
N HIS A 110 20.33 -1.36 5.11
CA HIS A 110 19.49 -2.40 4.53
C HIS A 110 19.62 -2.45 3.00
N MET A 111 19.60 -1.31 2.32
CA MET A 111 19.79 -1.25 0.86
C MET A 111 21.11 -1.86 0.40
N LYS A 112 22.20 -1.68 1.17
CA LYS A 112 23.48 -2.34 0.88
C LYS A 112 23.38 -3.87 0.99
N SER A 113 22.59 -4.40 1.92
CA SER A 113 22.39 -5.84 2.05
C SER A 113 21.66 -6.46 0.85
N LEU A 114 20.78 -5.69 0.20
CA LEU A 114 20.03 -6.14 -0.99
C LEU A 114 20.87 -6.20 -2.27
N VAL A 115 22.05 -5.58 -2.30
CA VAL A 115 22.91 -5.53 -3.51
C VAL A 115 23.25 -6.93 -4.03
N ALA A 116 23.49 -7.89 -3.13
CA ALA A 116 23.76 -9.28 -3.52
C ALA A 116 22.56 -9.91 -4.25
N VAL A 117 21.35 -9.70 -3.75
CA VAL A 117 20.09 -10.17 -4.35
C VAL A 117 19.89 -9.53 -5.73
N PHE A 118 20.07 -8.21 -5.83
CA PHE A 118 19.93 -7.49 -7.10
C PHE A 118 20.94 -7.95 -8.15
N ASN A 119 22.18 -8.19 -7.75
CA ASN A 119 23.21 -8.72 -8.65
C ASN A 119 22.86 -10.13 -9.13
N ALA A 120 22.36 -11.01 -8.26
CA ALA A 120 21.92 -12.35 -8.65
C ALA A 120 20.79 -12.28 -9.69
N ILE A 121 19.77 -11.46 -9.44
CA ILE A 121 18.63 -11.27 -10.36
C ILE A 121 19.10 -10.69 -11.70
N ALA A 122 20.05 -9.75 -11.70
CA ALA A 122 20.63 -9.21 -12.93
C ALA A 122 21.38 -10.29 -13.74
N GLN A 123 22.09 -11.21 -13.08
CA GLN A 123 22.72 -12.35 -13.76
C GLN A 123 21.67 -13.34 -14.30
N ASP A 124 20.58 -13.57 -13.57
CA ASP A 124 19.47 -14.42 -14.02
C ASP A 124 18.77 -13.81 -15.26
N MET A 125 18.56 -12.49 -15.28
CA MET A 125 18.06 -11.77 -16.46
C MET A 125 19.00 -11.97 -17.65
N LYS A 126 20.30 -11.74 -17.47
CA LYS A 126 21.30 -11.94 -18.52
C LYS A 126 21.29 -13.37 -19.06
N ARG A 127 21.27 -14.38 -18.18
CA ARG A 127 21.26 -15.79 -18.55
C ARG A 127 20.02 -16.12 -19.40
N SER A 128 18.85 -15.68 -18.94
CA SER A 128 17.57 -15.93 -19.59
C SER A 128 17.48 -15.24 -20.95
N MET A 129 18.00 -14.02 -21.07
CA MET A 129 18.11 -13.33 -22.35
C MET A 129 19.06 -14.03 -23.32
N ILE A 130 20.24 -14.47 -22.87
CA ILE A 130 21.19 -15.23 -23.72
C ILE A 130 20.55 -16.52 -24.22
N GLN A 131 19.83 -17.22 -23.35
CA GLN A 131 19.10 -18.43 -23.71
C GLN A 131 18.01 -18.16 -24.76
N ASP A 132 17.24 -17.08 -24.61
CA ASP A 132 16.23 -16.69 -25.60
C ASP A 132 16.86 -16.27 -26.93
N ILE A 133 17.94 -15.49 -26.94
CA ILE A 133 18.68 -15.14 -28.17
C ILE A 133 19.11 -16.41 -28.93
N GLY A 134 19.59 -17.41 -28.19
CA GLY A 134 20.14 -18.62 -28.77
C GLY A 134 21.33 -18.33 -29.69
N SER A 135 21.42 -19.05 -30.80
CA SER A 135 22.47 -18.86 -31.82
C SER A 135 22.00 -18.06 -33.04
N ALA A 136 20.81 -17.44 -32.98
CA ALA A 136 20.21 -16.77 -34.14
C ALA A 136 20.83 -15.38 -34.35
N PRO A 137 21.58 -15.14 -35.44
CA PRO A 137 22.12 -13.82 -35.73
C PRO A 137 20.99 -12.85 -36.05
N GLY A 138 21.03 -11.66 -35.42
CA GLY A 138 20.06 -10.59 -35.67
C GLY A 138 18.67 -10.80 -35.06
N LYS A 139 18.50 -11.74 -34.11
CA LYS A 139 17.22 -11.90 -33.40
C LYS A 139 16.88 -10.65 -32.59
N GLU A 140 15.74 -10.03 -32.91
CA GLU A 140 15.15 -8.96 -32.11
C GLU A 140 14.61 -9.50 -30.78
N ILE A 141 14.75 -8.71 -29.72
CA ILE A 141 14.32 -9.08 -28.37
C ILE A 141 13.42 -7.99 -27.83
N ASP A 142 12.30 -8.39 -27.24
CA ASP A 142 11.47 -7.49 -26.44
C ASP A 142 12.14 -7.23 -25.08
N MET A 143 12.79 -6.07 -24.96
CA MET A 143 13.42 -5.64 -23.70
C MET A 143 12.40 -5.33 -22.60
N LEU A 144 11.17 -4.92 -22.95
CA LEU A 144 10.14 -4.61 -21.97
C LEU A 144 9.68 -5.87 -21.24
N LYS A 145 9.57 -7.00 -21.95
CA LYS A 145 9.31 -8.32 -21.37
C LYS A 145 10.33 -8.66 -20.28
N TRP A 146 11.63 -8.56 -20.60
CA TRP A 146 12.69 -8.89 -19.65
C TRP A 146 12.77 -7.90 -18.49
N CYS A 147 12.63 -6.60 -18.75
CA CYS A 147 12.62 -5.58 -17.69
C CYS A 147 11.42 -5.75 -16.74
N SER A 148 10.25 -6.16 -17.25
CA SER A 148 9.09 -6.48 -16.42
C SER A 148 9.34 -7.69 -15.53
N ALA A 149 9.85 -8.79 -16.10
CA ALA A 149 10.19 -9.99 -15.33
C ALA A 149 11.24 -9.68 -14.24
N THR A 150 12.29 -8.93 -14.58
CA THR A 150 13.34 -8.50 -13.65
C THR A 150 12.79 -7.62 -12.53
N ALA A 151 11.97 -6.62 -12.83
CA ALA A 151 11.38 -5.76 -11.81
C ALA A 151 10.49 -6.55 -10.84
N LEU A 152 9.80 -7.58 -11.34
CA LEU A 152 8.95 -8.43 -10.52
C LEU A 152 9.77 -9.31 -9.57
N GLU A 153 10.89 -9.87 -10.05
CA GLU A 153 11.83 -10.59 -9.19
C GLU A 153 12.50 -9.69 -8.16
N LEU A 154 12.87 -8.46 -8.53
CA LEU A 154 13.48 -7.50 -7.61
C LEU A 154 12.55 -7.20 -6.43
N VAL A 155 11.30 -6.80 -6.70
CA VAL A 155 10.34 -6.50 -5.64
C VAL A 155 9.84 -7.76 -4.93
N GLY A 156 9.75 -8.89 -5.64
CA GLY A 156 9.41 -10.18 -5.05
C GLY A 156 10.44 -10.62 -4.01
N GLN A 157 11.71 -10.72 -4.39
CA GLN A 157 12.73 -11.29 -3.51
C GLN A 157 13.21 -10.28 -2.46
N ALA A 158 13.51 -9.04 -2.86
CA ALA A 158 14.01 -8.03 -1.92
C ALA A 158 12.88 -7.34 -1.14
N GLY A 159 11.70 -7.20 -1.73
CA GLY A 159 10.55 -6.60 -1.07
C GLY A 159 9.77 -7.61 -0.24
N LEU A 160 9.42 -8.76 -0.82
CA LEU A 160 8.53 -9.72 -0.19
C LEU A 160 9.21 -11.03 0.23
N GLY A 161 10.51 -11.23 0.02
CA GLY A 161 11.14 -12.52 0.25
C GLY A 161 10.48 -13.67 -0.52
N HIS A 162 9.94 -13.40 -1.72
CA HIS A 162 9.22 -14.37 -2.55
C HIS A 162 9.81 -14.40 -3.96
N ARG A 163 10.17 -15.59 -4.46
CA ARG A 163 10.64 -15.80 -5.83
C ARG A 163 9.44 -16.14 -6.71
N PHE A 164 9.20 -15.36 -7.76
CA PHE A 164 8.09 -15.61 -8.70
C PHE A 164 8.48 -16.61 -9.81
N GLY A 165 9.77 -16.77 -10.10
CA GLY A 165 10.30 -17.65 -11.13
C GLY A 165 10.11 -17.11 -12.56
N VAL A 166 9.74 -15.84 -12.72
CA VAL A 166 9.33 -15.31 -14.04
C VAL A 166 10.49 -15.15 -15.02
N LEU A 167 11.72 -15.04 -14.52
CA LEU A 167 12.93 -15.07 -15.36
C LEU A 167 13.24 -16.49 -15.87
N GLU A 168 12.83 -17.53 -15.15
CA GLU A 168 13.01 -18.94 -15.53
C GLU A 168 11.90 -19.44 -16.47
N GLY A 169 10.99 -18.56 -16.87
CA GLY A 169 9.85 -18.91 -17.71
C GLY A 169 8.65 -19.45 -16.95
N VAL A 170 8.62 -19.34 -15.60
CA VAL A 170 7.43 -19.69 -14.82
C VAL A 170 6.33 -18.67 -15.10
N GLU A 171 5.22 -19.13 -15.66
CA GLU A 171 4.01 -18.34 -15.82
C GLU A 171 3.01 -18.68 -14.72
N SER A 172 2.73 -17.70 -13.87
CA SER A 172 1.68 -17.76 -12.85
C SER A 172 0.50 -16.84 -13.21
N PRO A 173 -0.72 -17.10 -12.70
CA PRO A 173 -1.84 -16.18 -12.85
C PRO A 173 -1.49 -14.75 -12.43
N TYR A 174 -0.68 -14.61 -11.38
CA TYR A 174 -0.19 -13.32 -10.90
C TYR A 174 0.74 -12.63 -11.89
N SER A 175 1.73 -13.35 -12.44
CA SER A 175 2.67 -12.79 -13.42
C SER A 175 2.00 -12.32 -14.72
N ILE A 176 0.87 -12.92 -15.09
CA ILE A 176 0.05 -12.49 -16.21
C ILE A 176 -0.77 -11.27 -15.82
N ALA A 177 -1.45 -11.32 -14.66
CA ALA A 177 -2.30 -10.24 -14.18
C ALA A 177 -1.55 -8.92 -14.00
N ILE A 178 -0.35 -8.94 -13.42
CA ILE A 178 0.43 -7.72 -13.14
C ILE A 178 0.89 -7.00 -14.42
N LYS A 179 1.18 -7.75 -15.50
CA LYS A 179 1.56 -7.17 -16.81
C LYS A 179 0.40 -6.42 -17.46
N ASP A 180 -0.82 -6.89 -17.25
CA ASP A 180 -2.05 -6.33 -17.84
C ASP A 180 -2.63 -5.15 -17.05
N PHE A 181 -2.09 -4.85 -15.87
CA PHE A 181 -2.64 -3.82 -14.99
C PHE A 181 -2.63 -2.42 -15.63
N PHE A 182 -1.47 -1.98 -16.13
CA PHE A 182 -1.35 -0.65 -16.75
C PHE A 182 -2.15 -0.54 -18.07
N PRO A 183 -2.11 -1.52 -18.99
CA PRO A 183 -3.02 -1.54 -20.15
C PRO A 183 -4.50 -1.50 -19.78
N ALA A 184 -4.91 -2.12 -18.66
CA ALA A 184 -6.28 -2.08 -18.20
C ALA A 184 -6.66 -0.71 -17.62
N ILE A 185 -5.79 -0.11 -16.79
CA ILE A 185 -6.00 1.23 -16.21
C ILE A 185 -6.09 2.31 -17.28
N THR A 186 -5.20 2.30 -18.27
CA THR A 186 -5.18 3.36 -19.31
C THR A 186 -6.49 3.43 -20.09
N LYS A 187 -7.19 2.30 -20.25
CA LYS A 187 -8.54 2.24 -20.86
C LYS A 187 -9.65 2.79 -19.96
N VAL A 188 -9.39 2.96 -18.67
CA VAL A 188 -10.33 3.49 -17.67
C VAL A 188 -10.01 4.94 -17.28
N ILE A 189 -8.81 5.45 -17.57
CA ILE A 189 -8.41 6.86 -17.33
C ILE A 189 -9.45 7.88 -17.88
N PRO A 190 -10.04 7.71 -19.08
CA PRO A 190 -11.08 8.65 -19.54
C PRO A 190 -12.30 8.74 -18.62
N LEU A 191 -12.56 7.71 -17.80
CA LEU A 191 -13.62 7.67 -16.80
C LEU A 191 -13.20 8.18 -15.42
N GLN A 192 -11.94 8.61 -15.25
CA GLN A 192 -11.43 9.12 -13.98
C GLN A 192 -12.26 10.31 -13.45
N ALA A 193 -12.84 11.13 -14.33
CA ALA A 193 -13.74 12.22 -13.94
C ALA A 193 -14.98 11.73 -13.16
N PHE A 194 -15.40 10.48 -13.35
CA PHE A 194 -16.51 9.86 -12.63
C PHE A 194 -16.07 9.09 -11.38
N PHE A 195 -14.75 8.92 -11.15
CA PHE A 195 -14.21 8.26 -9.96
C PHE A 195 -14.77 8.82 -8.63
N PRO A 196 -14.97 10.15 -8.47
CA PRO A 196 -15.59 10.73 -7.28
C PRO A 196 -16.98 10.17 -6.92
N LEU A 197 -17.75 9.70 -7.92
CA LEU A 197 -19.08 9.15 -7.72
C LEU A 197 -19.07 7.75 -7.09
N PHE A 198 -17.96 7.01 -7.26
CA PHE A 198 -17.88 5.60 -6.88
C PHE A 198 -16.89 5.34 -5.72
N TYR A 199 -15.85 6.16 -5.54
CA TYR A 199 -14.80 5.90 -4.54
C TYR A 199 -15.28 5.96 -3.08
N ASN A 200 -16.31 6.77 -2.81
CA ASN A 200 -16.90 6.92 -1.48
C ASN A 200 -18.02 5.93 -1.17
N LEU A 201 -18.39 5.06 -2.12
CA LEU A 201 -19.45 4.08 -1.89
C LEU A 201 -19.01 3.08 -0.84
N ARG A 202 -19.55 3.16 0.38
CA ARG A 202 -19.42 2.11 1.40
C ARG A 202 -20.75 1.37 1.45
N PRO A 203 -20.77 0.01 1.43
CA PRO A 203 -19.69 -0.92 1.76
C PRO A 203 -18.82 -1.39 0.56
N THR A 204 -17.59 -1.86 0.83
CA THR A 204 -16.66 -2.43 -0.17
C THR A 204 -17.29 -3.54 -1.03
N ALA A 205 -18.20 -4.32 -0.45
CA ALA A 205 -18.96 -5.35 -1.18
C ALA A 205 -19.79 -4.75 -2.34
N LEU A 206 -20.35 -3.55 -2.16
CA LEU A 206 -21.07 -2.83 -3.20
C LEU A 206 -20.12 -2.39 -4.31
N GLN A 207 -18.97 -1.82 -3.97
CA GLN A 207 -17.96 -1.43 -4.97
C GLN A 207 -17.53 -2.63 -5.82
N ARG A 208 -17.27 -3.78 -5.18
CA ARG A 208 -16.91 -5.03 -5.87
C ARG A 208 -18.02 -5.51 -6.79
N LYS A 209 -19.28 -5.49 -6.34
CA LYS A 209 -20.44 -5.87 -7.17
C LYS A 209 -20.64 -4.94 -8.36
N LEU A 210 -20.49 -3.62 -8.17
CA LEU A 210 -20.58 -2.65 -9.26
C LEU A 210 -19.46 -2.86 -10.30
N ALA A 211 -18.24 -3.18 -9.86
CA ALA A 211 -17.15 -3.52 -10.76
C ALA A 211 -17.40 -4.83 -11.52
N GLU A 212 -18.06 -5.83 -10.92
CA GLU A 212 -18.48 -7.07 -11.60
C GLU A 212 -19.54 -6.81 -12.67
N TRP A 213 -20.48 -5.92 -12.40
CA TRP A 213 -21.57 -5.57 -13.33
C TRP A 213 -21.18 -4.49 -14.33
N ALA A 214 -19.97 -3.93 -14.24
CA ALA A 214 -19.54 -2.85 -15.11
C ALA A 214 -19.59 -3.29 -16.59
N PRO A 215 -20.28 -2.53 -17.46
CA PRO A 215 -20.41 -2.89 -18.87
C PRO A 215 -19.04 -2.92 -19.57
N LEU A 216 -18.10 -2.07 -19.12
CA LEU A 216 -16.74 -2.02 -19.64
C LEU A 216 -15.94 -3.25 -19.21
N SER A 217 -15.41 -3.98 -20.20
CA SER A 217 -14.50 -5.11 -19.97
C SER A 217 -13.22 -4.70 -19.24
N SER A 218 -12.72 -3.48 -19.45
CA SER A 218 -11.53 -2.97 -18.75
C SER A 218 -11.73 -2.85 -17.24
N ILE A 219 -12.92 -2.45 -16.77
CA ILE A 219 -13.22 -2.37 -15.32
C ILE A 219 -13.26 -3.77 -14.70
N ARG A 220 -13.93 -4.71 -15.38
CA ARG A 220 -13.95 -6.12 -14.97
C ARG A 220 -12.54 -6.72 -14.96
N ARG A 221 -11.71 -6.39 -15.96
CA ARG A 221 -10.31 -6.81 -16.02
C ARG A 221 -9.47 -6.25 -14.88
N ILE A 222 -9.62 -4.97 -14.53
CA ILE A 222 -8.95 -4.37 -13.35
C ILE A 222 -9.36 -5.11 -12.08
N LYS A 223 -10.66 -5.40 -11.90
CA LYS A 223 -11.13 -6.18 -10.76
C LYS A 223 -10.45 -7.56 -10.70
N GLU A 224 -10.43 -8.31 -11.81
CA GLU A 224 -9.77 -9.61 -11.86
C GLU A 224 -8.29 -9.54 -11.47
N ILE A 225 -7.58 -8.54 -11.96
CA ILE A 225 -6.16 -8.33 -11.65
C ILE A 225 -5.99 -8.03 -10.15
N ILE A 226 -6.83 -7.16 -9.58
CA ILE A 226 -6.83 -6.87 -8.14
C ILE A 226 -7.11 -8.14 -7.33
N ASP A 227 -8.08 -8.97 -7.74
CA ASP A 227 -8.42 -10.21 -7.05
C ASP A 227 -7.27 -11.22 -7.06
N VAL A 228 -6.59 -11.37 -8.21
CA VAL A 228 -5.40 -12.23 -8.33
C VAL A 228 -4.25 -11.68 -7.48
N GLN A 229 -4.06 -10.36 -7.48
CA GLN A 229 -3.02 -9.70 -6.71
C GLN A 229 -3.23 -9.82 -5.20
N ASP A 230 -4.45 -9.60 -4.73
CA ASP A 230 -4.79 -9.71 -3.31
C ASP A 230 -4.63 -11.16 -2.82
N LYS A 231 -5.06 -12.14 -3.63
CA LYS A 231 -4.85 -13.56 -3.32
C LYS A 231 -3.37 -13.91 -3.21
N GLN A 232 -2.54 -13.43 -4.13
CA GLN A 232 -1.09 -13.66 -4.08
C GLN A 232 -0.47 -13.02 -2.83
N ALA A 233 -0.85 -11.80 -2.49
CA ALA A 233 -0.36 -11.11 -1.31
C ALA A 233 -0.76 -11.83 -0.01
N GLN A 234 -2.01 -12.33 0.08
CA GLN A 234 -2.48 -13.15 1.20
C GLN A 234 -1.65 -14.42 1.35
N MET A 235 -1.43 -15.16 0.26
CA MET A 235 -0.62 -16.38 0.29
C MET A 235 0.80 -16.10 0.79
N ILE A 236 1.45 -15.03 0.30
CA ILE A 236 2.81 -14.66 0.73
C ILE A 236 2.83 -14.23 2.20
N LEU A 237 1.82 -13.46 2.63
CA LEU A 237 1.71 -12.99 4.02
C LEU A 237 1.53 -14.15 4.99
N GLU A 238 0.64 -15.09 4.67
CA GLU A 238 0.40 -16.30 5.45
C GLU A 238 1.66 -17.17 5.54
N GLN A 239 2.34 -17.40 4.41
CA GLN A 239 3.62 -18.13 4.38
C GLN A 239 4.65 -17.50 5.32
N LYS A 240 4.78 -16.17 5.31
CA LYS A 240 5.70 -15.47 6.21
C LYS A 240 5.30 -15.57 7.67
N LYS A 241 4.02 -15.37 7.99
CA LYS A 241 3.53 -15.51 9.37
C LYS A 241 3.81 -16.91 9.92
N ASN A 242 3.56 -17.94 9.12
CA ASN A 242 3.84 -19.33 9.50
C ASN A 242 5.34 -19.59 9.64
N GLY A 243 6.17 -19.03 8.74
CA GLY A 243 7.63 -19.10 8.82
C GLY A 243 8.18 -18.42 10.07
N LEU A 244 7.58 -17.33 10.54
CA LEU A 244 7.97 -16.62 11.76
C LEU A 244 7.51 -17.34 13.05
N ALA A 245 6.39 -18.06 12.99
CA ALA A 245 5.82 -18.79 14.14
C ALA A 245 6.61 -20.05 14.51
N ASN A 246 7.30 -20.68 13.56
CA ASN A 246 8.06 -21.92 13.77
C ASN A 246 9.54 -21.68 14.19
N GLY A 247 9.87 -20.49 14.71
CA GLY A 247 11.24 -20.02 14.84
C GLY A 247 11.78 -19.52 13.49
N PRO A 248 12.98 -18.92 13.41
CA PRO A 248 13.50 -18.40 12.15
C PRO A 248 13.79 -19.55 11.17
N VAL A 249 12.78 -19.97 10.41
CA VAL A 249 12.91 -21.00 9.37
C VAL A 249 13.55 -20.34 8.15
N ASP A 250 14.71 -20.88 7.78
CA ASP A 250 15.62 -20.48 6.70
C ASP A 250 16.30 -19.11 6.86
N ILE A 251 16.93 -18.93 8.01
CA ILE A 251 18.17 -18.14 8.07
C ILE A 251 19.34 -19.09 7.82
N ASP A 252 19.72 -19.21 6.55
CA ASP A 252 21.09 -19.63 6.22
C ASP A 252 22.04 -18.61 6.88
N ASP A 253 22.94 -19.07 7.77
CA ASP A 253 24.05 -18.31 8.38
C ASP A 253 23.78 -17.15 9.37
N GLY A 254 22.77 -17.20 10.23
CA GLY A 254 22.61 -16.16 11.29
C GLY A 254 22.46 -14.72 10.77
N LYS A 255 21.99 -14.55 9.53
CA LYS A 255 21.72 -13.25 8.90
C LYS A 255 20.27 -12.82 9.09
N GLU A 256 20.06 -11.59 9.54
CA GLU A 256 18.73 -11.00 9.71
C GLU A 256 17.84 -11.13 8.46
N PRO A 257 16.51 -11.19 8.59
CA PRO A 257 15.59 -11.20 7.46
C PRO A 257 15.91 -10.07 6.47
N HIS A 258 16.25 -10.45 5.24
CA HIS A 258 16.74 -9.52 4.22
C HIS A 258 15.64 -8.81 3.44
N ASP A 259 14.38 -9.22 3.55
CA ASP A 259 13.29 -8.61 2.78
C ASP A 259 12.46 -7.61 3.58
N ILE A 260 11.90 -6.63 2.87
CA ILE A 260 11.13 -5.51 3.43
C ILE A 260 9.95 -5.99 4.27
N MET A 261 9.23 -7.00 3.80
CA MET A 261 8.03 -7.51 4.48
C MET A 261 8.35 -8.25 5.76
N SER A 262 9.44 -9.01 5.82
CA SER A 262 9.88 -9.65 7.05
C SER A 262 10.25 -8.62 8.12
N ILE A 263 10.92 -7.53 7.74
CA ILE A 263 11.24 -6.42 8.66
C ILE A 263 9.96 -5.72 9.13
N LEU A 264 9.03 -5.43 8.21
CA LEU A 264 7.73 -4.82 8.56
C LEU A 264 6.93 -5.71 9.52
N LEU A 265 6.85 -7.01 9.27
CA LEU A 265 6.12 -7.94 10.14
C LEU A 265 6.76 -8.03 11.52
N LYS A 266 8.08 -8.08 11.61
CA LYS A 266 8.81 -8.06 12.88
C LYS A 266 8.50 -6.78 13.66
N ALA A 267 8.66 -5.61 13.02
CA ALA A 267 8.35 -4.32 13.65
C ALA A 267 6.87 -4.23 14.08
N ASN A 268 5.94 -4.80 13.30
CA ASN A 268 4.52 -4.83 13.60
C ASN A 268 4.17 -5.72 14.80
N MET A 269 4.89 -6.83 14.98
CA MET A 269 4.74 -7.73 16.15
C MET A 269 5.28 -7.07 17.42
N GLU A 270 6.42 -6.37 17.32
CA GLU A 270 7.08 -5.67 18.42
C GLU A 270 6.39 -4.35 18.81
N ALA A 271 5.54 -3.79 17.95
CA ALA A 271 4.79 -2.56 18.23
C ALA A 271 3.70 -2.76 19.28
N ASP A 272 3.47 -1.70 20.08
CA ASP A 272 2.32 -1.58 20.97
C ASP A 272 1.00 -1.74 20.21
N GLU A 273 -0.09 -2.12 20.89
CA GLU A 273 -1.41 -2.34 20.26
C GLU A 273 -1.88 -1.18 19.37
N LYS A 274 -1.54 0.07 19.72
CA LYS A 274 -1.89 1.27 18.92
C LYS A 274 -1.02 1.45 17.68
N GLY A 275 0.20 0.90 17.68
CA GLY A 275 1.15 0.94 16.57
C GLY A 275 1.04 -0.26 15.64
N ARG A 276 0.37 -1.34 16.07
CA ARG A 276 0.18 -2.55 15.27
C ARG A 276 -0.80 -2.32 14.12
N LEU A 277 -0.34 -2.55 12.90
CA LEU A 277 -1.15 -2.65 11.70
C LEU A 277 -2.04 -3.89 11.75
N PRO A 278 -3.34 -3.73 11.47
CA PRO A 278 -4.20 -4.85 11.16
C PRO A 278 -3.79 -5.48 9.82
N GLU A 279 -4.25 -6.71 9.60
CA GLU A 279 -3.85 -7.54 8.46
C GLU A 279 -4.21 -6.95 7.09
N ASP A 280 -5.38 -6.33 6.96
CA ASP A 280 -5.80 -5.63 5.76
C ASP A 280 -4.86 -4.48 5.38
N GLN A 281 -4.29 -3.79 6.37
CA GLN A 281 -3.29 -2.75 6.14
C GLN A 281 -1.94 -3.35 5.74
N LEU A 282 -1.52 -4.48 6.32
CA LEU A 282 -0.30 -5.19 5.89
C LEU A 282 -0.41 -5.65 4.43
N LEU A 283 -1.55 -6.23 4.05
CA LEU A 283 -1.84 -6.60 2.67
C LEU A 283 -1.85 -5.40 1.73
N GLY A 284 -2.45 -4.28 2.16
CA GLY A 284 -2.41 -3.02 1.42
C GLY A 284 -0.99 -2.53 1.16
N GLN A 285 -0.10 -2.61 2.16
CA GLN A 285 1.31 -2.25 2.01
C GLN A 285 2.04 -3.18 1.04
N MET A 286 1.82 -4.50 1.14
CA MET A 286 2.38 -5.47 0.18
C MET A 286 1.94 -5.18 -1.24
N ASN A 287 0.63 -5.06 -1.47
CA ASN A 287 0.05 -4.77 -2.77
C ASN A 287 0.61 -3.46 -3.36
N THR A 288 0.73 -2.42 -2.55
CA THR A 288 1.30 -1.15 -2.98
C THR A 288 2.78 -1.27 -3.33
N LEU A 289 3.57 -1.94 -2.49
CA LEU A 289 5.00 -2.09 -2.69
C LEU A 289 5.30 -2.82 -4.00
N ILE A 290 4.58 -3.92 -4.27
CA ILE A 290 4.75 -4.68 -5.51
C ILE A 290 4.42 -3.82 -6.72
N PHE A 291 3.26 -3.16 -6.69
CA PHE A 291 2.83 -2.31 -7.78
C PHE A 291 3.85 -1.19 -8.06
N ALA A 292 4.20 -0.42 -7.03
CA ALA A 292 5.11 0.71 -7.16
C ALA A 292 6.51 0.28 -7.60
N GLY A 293 7.04 -0.79 -6.99
CA GLY A 293 8.37 -1.31 -7.28
C GLY A 293 8.48 -1.96 -8.66
N HIS A 294 7.44 -2.67 -9.11
CA HIS A 294 7.40 -3.32 -10.42
C HIS A 294 7.29 -2.30 -11.56
N GLU A 295 6.27 -1.43 -11.52
CA GLU A 295 5.93 -0.56 -12.65
C GLU A 295 6.99 0.52 -12.91
N THR A 296 7.51 1.15 -11.85
CA THR A 296 8.51 2.22 -12.01
C THR A 296 9.85 1.66 -12.47
N THR A 297 10.29 0.55 -11.86
CA THR A 297 11.59 -0.08 -12.19
C THR A 297 11.60 -0.66 -13.59
N ARG A 298 10.53 -1.38 -14.00
CA ARG A 298 10.49 -1.99 -15.35
C ARG A 298 10.61 -0.93 -16.45
N LEU A 299 9.96 0.22 -16.27
CA LEU A 299 9.99 1.32 -17.24
C LEU A 299 11.35 2.03 -17.22
N ALA A 300 11.89 2.33 -16.04
CA ALA A 300 13.19 3.02 -15.91
C ALA A 300 14.33 2.21 -16.54
N VAL A 301 14.39 0.90 -16.26
CA VAL A 301 15.42 0.01 -16.82
C VAL A 301 15.25 -0.14 -18.33
N ASN A 302 14.03 -0.32 -18.82
CA ASN A 302 13.77 -0.39 -20.26
C ASN A 302 14.19 0.89 -20.98
N PHE A 303 13.86 2.06 -20.42
CA PHE A 303 14.25 3.35 -20.98
C PHE A 303 15.77 3.55 -21.00
N ARG A 304 16.48 3.06 -19.97
CA ARG A 304 17.94 3.07 -19.94
C ARG A 304 18.56 2.24 -21.07
N PHE A 305 18.02 1.05 -21.36
CA PHE A 305 18.46 0.25 -22.50
C PHE A 305 18.19 0.93 -23.83
N PHE A 306 17.00 1.54 -23.97
CA PHE A 306 16.61 2.27 -25.17
C PHE A 306 17.56 3.45 -25.47
N ILE A 307 17.88 4.28 -24.46
CA ILE A 307 18.85 5.37 -24.60
C ILE A 307 20.22 4.81 -25.04
N ARG A 308 20.68 3.73 -24.40
CA ARG A 308 21.97 3.13 -24.74
C ARG A 308 22.00 2.64 -26.19
N TYR A 309 20.93 2.01 -26.65
CA TYR A 309 20.78 1.56 -28.03
C TYR A 309 20.87 2.71 -29.03
N ILE A 310 20.14 3.81 -28.80
CA ILE A 310 20.20 5.01 -29.65
C ILE A 310 21.62 5.58 -29.70
N LEU A 311 22.27 5.71 -28.54
CA LEU A 311 23.64 6.24 -28.48
C LEU A 311 24.64 5.36 -29.25
N THR A 312 24.44 4.04 -29.29
CA THR A 312 25.27 3.11 -30.07
C THR A 312 25.01 3.22 -31.58
N LEU A 313 23.83 3.65 -32.02
CA LEU A 313 23.55 3.89 -33.44
C LEU A 313 24.08 5.24 -33.95
N LEU A 314 24.27 6.21 -33.04
CA LEU A 314 24.74 7.56 -33.37
C LEU A 314 26.27 7.71 -33.36
N LEU A 315 27.00 6.71 -32.84
CA LEU A 315 28.46 6.67 -32.75
C LEU A 315 29.01 5.63 -33.73
#